data_AF-A0A940KSG0-F1
#
_entry.id   AF-A0A940KSG0-F1
#
_cell.length_a   1.000
_cell.length_b   1.000
_cell.length_c   1.000
_cell.angle_alpha   90.00
_cell.angle_beta   90.00
_cell.angle_gamma   90.00
#
_symmetry.space_group_name_H-M   'P 1'
#
loop_
_entity.id
_entity.type
_entity.pdbx_description
1 polymer ?
#
loop_
_entity_poly.entity_id
_entity_poly.type
_entity_poly.pdbx_seq_one_letter_code
_entity_poly.pdbx_strand_id
1 'polypeptide(L)'
;MTTIITVSILLVVLFLLLAFTTPPGENDLDRLTREYDSALAGVNKKEALKVGRLYYSALRKNKALTLFDEMAIANDLSTMRQEVYLIQPVDEDPVSQGTAEPIPAPVVN
;
A
#
# COMPACT_ATOMS: atom_id res chain seq x y z
N MET A 1 13.52 43.33 39.04
CA MET A 1 13.86 41.94 39.43
C MET A 1 12.70 40.99 39.21
N THR A 2 11.49 41.28 39.69
CA THR A 2 10.30 40.41 39.52
C THR A 2 9.91 40.15 38.06
N THR A 3 9.97 41.16 37.19
CA THR A 3 9.64 41.03 35.75
C THR A 3 10.59 40.10 35.00
N ILE A 4 11.88 40.13 35.32
CA ILE A 4 12.90 39.27 34.71
C ILE A 4 12.64 37.82 35.11
N ILE A 5 12.35 37.57 36.39
CA ILE A 5 12.04 36.22 36.89
C ILE A 5 10.78 35.66 36.22
N THR A 6 9.71 36.46 36.08
CA THR A 6 8.48 36.01 35.41
C THR A 6 8.70 35.67 33.94
N VAL A 7 9.51 36.45 33.22
CA VAL A 7 9.85 36.16 31.81
C VAL A 7 10.67 34.88 31.70
N SER A 8 11.65 34.68 32.58
CA SER A 8 12.46 33.45 32.59
C SER A 8 11.61 32.20 32.85
N ILE A 9 10.68 32.25 33.80
CA ILE A 9 9.76 31.13 34.08
C ILE A 9 8.87 30.86 32.87
N LEU A 10 8.34 31.91 32.24
CA LEU A 10 7.47 31.76 31.07
C LEU A 10 8.21 31.13 29.88
N LEU A 11 9.47 31.51 29.66
CA LEU A 11 10.31 30.90 28.62
C LEU A 11 10.64 29.43 28.91
N VAL A 12 10.89 29.07 30.17
CA VAL A 12 11.13 27.67 30.56
C VAL A 12 9.86 26.83 30.39
N VAL A 13 8.71 27.34 30.81
CA VAL A 13 7.42 26.65 30.63
C VAL A 13 7.10 26.50 29.15
N LEU A 14 7.31 27.55 28.34
CA LEU A 14 7.11 27.48 26.89
C LEU A 14 8.06 26.46 26.25
N PHE A 15 9.33 26.45 26.64
CA PHE A 15 10.31 25.48 26.16
C PHE A 15 9.92 24.04 26.53
N LEU A 16 9.48 23.82 27.77
CA LEU A 16 8.98 22.51 28.20
C LEU A 16 7.76 22.09 27.40
N LEU A 17 6.78 22.96 27.21
CA LEU A 17 5.61 22.68 26.38
C LEU A 17 6.01 22.30 24.95
N LEU A 18 6.93 23.05 24.33
CA LEU A 18 7.44 22.72 23.00
C LEU A 18 8.13 21.36 22.97
N ALA A 19 9.01 21.08 23.94
CA ALA A 19 9.73 19.80 24.03
C ALA A 19 8.80 18.59 24.22
N PHE A 20 7.69 18.75 24.95
CA PHE A 20 6.68 17.69 25.14
C PHE A 20 5.73 17.53 23.94
N THR A 21 5.55 18.56 23.12
CA THR A 21 4.66 18.49 21.93
C THR A 21 5.35 17.99 20.67
N THR A 22 6.68 18.04 20.59
CA THR A 22 7.40 17.36 19.51
C THR A 22 7.25 15.85 19.69
N PRO A 23 6.53 15.13 18.81
CA PRO A 23 6.53 13.69 18.85
C PRO A 23 8.00 13.22 18.77
N PRO A 24 8.41 12.23 19.59
CA PRO A 24 9.75 11.66 19.45
C PRO A 24 9.93 11.32 17.97
N GLY A 25 11.04 11.79 17.38
CA GLY A 25 11.27 11.72 15.94
C GLY A 25 10.85 10.35 15.41
N GLU A 26 9.80 10.33 14.60
CA GLU A 26 9.17 9.10 14.18
C GLU A 26 10.21 8.22 13.49
N ASN A 27 10.43 7.00 13.97
CA ASN A 27 11.37 6.11 13.30
C ASN A 27 10.82 5.85 11.90
N ASP A 28 11.62 6.07 10.87
CA ASP A 28 11.21 5.82 9.48
C ASP A 28 10.62 4.41 9.27
N LEU A 29 11.08 3.44 10.07
CA LEU A 29 10.55 2.09 10.07
C LEU A 29 9.10 2.00 10.58
N ASP A 30 8.74 2.76 11.62
CA ASP A 30 7.38 2.77 12.17
C ASP A 30 6.40 3.38 11.16
N ARG A 31 6.84 4.41 10.44
CA ARG A 31 6.08 5.00 9.33
C ARG A 31 5.86 3.99 8.20
N LEU A 32 6.95 3.37 7.73
CA LEU A 32 6.91 2.39 6.64
C LEU A 32 6.10 1.14 6.99
N THR A 33 6.11 0.72 8.25
CA THR A 33 5.25 -0.36 8.75
C THR A 33 3.77 -0.02 8.50
N ARG A 34 3.32 1.16 8.95
CA ARG A 34 1.92 1.57 8.79
C ARG A 34 1.52 1.80 7.34
N GLU A 35 2.42 2.37 6.54
CA GLU A 35 2.20 2.53 5.10
C GLU A 35 2.06 1.15 4.41
N TYR A 36 2.89 0.18 4.78
CA TYR A 36 2.84 -1.16 4.19
C TYR A 36 1.56 -1.91 4.60
N ASP A 37 1.20 -1.88 5.88
CA ASP A 37 -0.04 -2.46 6.39
C ASP A 37 -1.27 -1.87 5.71
N SER A 38 -1.30 -0.54 5.54
CA SER A 38 -2.38 0.16 4.83
C SER A 38 -2.44 -0.26 3.37
N ALA A 39 -1.30 -0.44 2.71
CA ALA A 39 -1.26 -0.87 1.31
C ALA A 39 -1.74 -2.32 1.13
N LEU A 40 -1.38 -3.22 2.07
CA LEU A 40 -1.84 -4.62 2.08
C LEU A 40 -3.35 -4.75 2.33
N ALA A 41 -3.95 -3.83 3.08
CA ALA A 41 -5.40 -3.80 3.29
C ALA A 41 -6.19 -3.38 2.02
N GLY A 42 -5.52 -2.74 1.06
CA GLY A 42 -6.10 -2.28 -0.21
C GLY A 42 -6.24 -3.36 -1.28
N VAL A 43 -6.46 -2.91 -2.52
CA VAL A 43 -6.56 -3.75 -3.73
C VAL A 43 -5.40 -3.53 -4.70
N ASN A 44 -4.63 -2.45 -4.51
CA ASN A 44 -3.56 -2.06 -5.41
C ASN A 44 -2.26 -2.81 -5.10
N LYS A 45 -2.11 -4.02 -5.66
CA LYS A 45 -0.91 -4.86 -5.46
C LYS A 45 0.40 -4.18 -5.89
N LYS A 46 0.36 -3.30 -6.89
CA LYS A 46 1.55 -2.58 -7.39
C LYS A 46 2.05 -1.58 -6.37
N GLU A 47 1.14 -0.88 -5.69
CA GLU A 47 1.46 0.05 -4.62
C GLU A 47 1.99 -0.69 -3.40
N ALA A 48 1.32 -1.76 -2.98
CA ALA A 48 1.80 -2.62 -1.89
C ALA A 48 3.20 -3.19 -2.16
N LEU A 49 3.51 -3.61 -3.40
CA LEU A 49 4.85 -4.08 -3.78
C LEU A 49 5.91 -2.98 -3.61
N LYS A 50 5.60 -1.74 -4.03
CA LYS A 50 6.52 -0.61 -3.92
C LYS A 50 6.81 -0.31 -2.44
N VAL A 51 5.76 -0.22 -1.62
CA VAL A 51 5.89 0.10 -0.19
C VAL A 51 6.57 -1.04 0.56
N GLY A 52 6.22 -2.29 0.28
CA GLY A 52 6.86 -3.47 0.88
C GLY A 52 8.37 -3.52 0.63
N ARG A 53 8.83 -3.18 -0.58
CA ARG A 53 10.27 -3.08 -0.88
C ARG A 53 10.97 -1.99 -0.06
N LEU A 54 10.31 -0.84 0.15
CA LEU A 54 10.83 0.23 0.99
C LEU A 54 10.91 -0.20 2.46
N TYR A 55 9.86 -0.85 2.97
CA TYR A 55 9.82 -1.39 4.33
C TYR A 55 10.93 -2.42 4.58
N TYR A 56 11.06 -3.45 3.74
CA TYR A 56 12.10 -4.47 3.90
C TYR A 56 13.51 -3.92 3.69
N SER A 57 13.69 -2.94 2.80
CA SER A 57 14.95 -2.22 2.67
C SER A 57 15.30 -1.48 3.98
N ALA A 58 14.35 -0.75 4.56
CA ALA A 58 14.53 -0.02 5.81
C ALA A 58 14.81 -0.96 7.00
N LEU A 59 14.09 -2.09 7.08
CA LEU A 59 14.31 -3.14 8.09
C LEU A 59 15.75 -3.66 8.06
N ARG A 60 16.36 -3.66 6.87
CA ARG A 60 17.74 -4.09 6.65
C ARG A 60 18.75 -2.95 6.67
N LYS A 61 18.36 -1.77 7.18
CA LYS A 61 19.18 -0.56 7.23
C LYS A 61 19.57 -0.06 5.83
N ASN A 62 18.58 0.03 4.94
CA ASN A 62 18.67 0.48 3.55
C ASN A 62 19.63 -0.37 2.69
N LYS A 63 19.70 -1.67 2.98
CA LYS A 63 20.47 -2.63 2.18
C LYS A 63 19.60 -3.22 1.07
N ALA A 64 20.26 -3.76 0.05
CA ALA A 64 19.57 -4.46 -1.04
C ALA A 64 18.71 -5.61 -0.51
N LEU A 65 17.51 -5.78 -1.09
CA LEU A 65 16.61 -6.88 -0.76
C LEU A 65 17.26 -8.23 -1.10
N THR A 66 16.98 -9.22 -0.26
CA THR A 66 17.30 -10.62 -0.53
C THR A 66 16.15 -11.29 -1.26
N LEU A 67 16.43 -12.48 -1.79
CA LEU A 67 15.40 -13.37 -2.28
C LEU A 67 14.33 -13.68 -1.22
N PHE A 68 14.72 -13.86 0.05
CA PHE A 68 13.78 -14.11 1.14
C PHE A 68 12.84 -12.93 1.39
N ASP A 69 13.36 -11.69 1.30
CA ASP A 69 12.54 -10.48 1.45
C ASP A 69 11.51 -10.38 0.30
N GLU A 70 11.94 -10.62 -0.95
CA GLU A 70 11.04 -10.60 -2.10
C GLU A 70 10.00 -11.73 -2.05
N MET A 71 10.37 -12.91 -1.53
CA MET A 71 9.42 -14.01 -1.31
C MET A 71 8.39 -13.69 -0.23
N ALA A 72 8.80 -13.02 0.86
CA ALA A 72 7.89 -12.58 1.90
C ALA A 72 6.89 -11.55 1.36
N ILE A 73 7.37 -10.54 0.63
CA ILE A 73 6.49 -9.55 -0.03
C ILE A 73 5.55 -10.26 -1.00
N ALA A 74 6.03 -11.20 -1.82
CA ALA A 74 5.17 -11.95 -2.74
C ALA A 74 4.07 -12.74 -2.01
N ASN A 75 4.39 -13.33 -0.86
CA ASN A 75 3.41 -14.01 -0.01
C ASN A 75 2.34 -13.03 0.50
N ASP A 76 2.73 -11.88 1.04
CA ASP A 76 1.79 -10.87 1.51
C ASP A 76 0.85 -10.40 0.39
N LEU A 77 1.42 -10.09 -0.79
CA LEU A 77 0.66 -9.68 -1.97
C LEU A 77 -0.31 -10.76 -2.48
N SER A 78 -0.01 -12.04 -2.24
CA SER A 78 -0.87 -13.15 -2.63
C SER A 78 -2.18 -13.16 -1.84
N THR A 79 -2.14 -12.69 -0.58
CA THR A 79 -3.29 -12.62 0.33
C THR A 79 -4.16 -11.37 0.15
N MET A 80 -3.70 -10.40 -0.64
CA MET A 80 -4.45 -9.17 -0.89
C MET A 80 -5.75 -9.44 -1.66
N ARG A 81 -6.78 -8.65 -1.31
CA ARG A 81 -8.05 -8.64 -2.03
C ARG A 81 -7.84 -8.23 -3.49
N GLN A 82 -8.59 -8.85 -4.39
CA GLN A 82 -8.63 -8.46 -5.79
C GLN A 82 -9.81 -7.51 -6.00
N GLU A 83 -9.68 -6.59 -6.96
CA GLU A 83 -10.83 -5.80 -7.40
C GLU A 83 -11.91 -6.76 -7.91
N VAL A 84 -13.07 -6.73 -7.27
CA VAL A 84 -14.26 -7.40 -7.77
C VAL A 84 -14.83 -6.53 -8.87
N TYR A 85 -14.51 -6.85 -10.12
CA TYR A 85 -15.22 -6.28 -11.25
C TYR A 85 -16.65 -6.82 -11.22
N LEU A 86 -17.60 -6.00 -10.77
CA LEU A 86 -19.02 -6.25 -10.97
C LEU A 86 -19.29 -6.09 -12.46
N ILE A 87 -19.15 -7.19 -13.20
CA ILE A 87 -19.70 -7.30 -14.54
C ILE A 87 -21.21 -7.21 -14.35
N GLN A 88 -21.79 -6.06 -14.66
CA GLN A 88 -23.24 -5.97 -14.74
C GLN A 88 -23.69 -6.97 -15.81
N PRO A 89 -24.73 -7.79 -15.56
CA PRO A 89 -25.30 -8.59 -16.63
C PRO A 89 -25.66 -7.62 -17.75
N VAL A 90 -24.99 -7.77 -18.88
CA VAL A 90 -25.42 -7.14 -20.13
C VAL A 90 -26.82 -7.70 -20.32
N ASP A 91 -27.84 -6.83 -20.28
CA ASP A 91 -29.20 -7.21 -20.64
C ASP A 91 -29.11 -7.92 -21.99
N GLU A 92 -29.26 -9.24 -21.99
CA GLU A 92 -29.28 -10.02 -23.20
C GLU A 92 -30.56 -9.65 -23.93
N ASP A 93 -30.43 -8.77 -24.93
CA ASP A 93 -31.48 -8.58 -25.94
C ASP A 93 -31.83 -9.97 -26.50
N PRO A 94 -33.12 -10.39 -26.47
CA PRO A 94 -33.48 -11.69 -27.01
C PRO A 94 -33.35 -11.66 -28.54
N VAL A 95 -32.43 -12.51 -29.02
CA VAL A 95 -32.48 -13.20 -30.32
C VAL A 95 -32.07 -12.40 -31.57
N SER A 96 -30.95 -12.81 -32.15
CA SER A 96 -30.92 -13.20 -33.56
C SER A 96 -30.06 -14.46 -33.71
N GLN A 97 -30.72 -15.62 -33.75
CA GLN A 97 -30.08 -16.86 -34.19
C GLN A 97 -29.65 -16.69 -35.65
N GLY A 98 -28.41 -16.27 -35.87
CA GLY A 98 -27.75 -16.41 -37.16
C GLY A 98 -27.60 -17.90 -37.45
N THR A 99 -28.29 -18.38 -38.47
CA THR A 99 -28.13 -19.70 -39.07
C THR A 99 -26.64 -19.98 -39.28
N ALA A 100 -26.09 -20.92 -38.52
CA ALA A 100 -24.76 -21.45 -38.78
C ALA A 100 -24.82 -22.16 -40.14
N GLU A 101 -24.22 -21.55 -41.16
CA GLU A 101 -23.96 -22.26 -42.41
C GLU A 101 -23.07 -23.48 -42.13
N PRO A 102 -23.36 -24.65 -42.73
CA PRO A 102 -22.57 -25.84 -42.53
C PRO A 102 -21.14 -25.64 -43.05
N ILE A 103 -20.16 -25.94 -42.20
CA ILE A 103 -18.74 -25.91 -42.54
C ILE A 103 -18.49 -26.92 -43.68
N PRO A 104 -17.97 -26.51 -44.85
CA PRO A 104 -17.62 -27.46 -45.90
C PRO A 104 -16.49 -28.37 -45.43
N ALA A 105 -16.64 -29.67 -45.68
CA ALA A 105 -15.66 -30.68 -45.30
C ALA A 105 -14.28 -30.41 -45.93
N PRO A 106 -13.18 -30.73 -45.22
CA PRO A 106 -11.84 -30.53 -45.75
C PRO A 106 -11.62 -31.41 -46.99
N VAL A 107 -11.14 -30.78 -48.07
CA VAL A 107 -10.71 -31.46 -49.28
C VAL A 107 -9.39 -32.16 -48.98
N VAL A 108 -9.42 -33.50 -48.93
CA VAL A 108 -8.23 -34.34 -48.82
C VAL A 108 -7.66 -34.53 -50.22
N ASN A 109 -6.44 -34.03 -50.46
CA ASN A 109 -5.62 -34.37 -51.62
C ASN A 109 -4.55 -35.37 -51.20
#